data_AF-A0A0D0BFF8-F1
#
_entry.id   AF-A0A0D0BFF8-F1
#
_cell.length_a   1.000
_cell.length_b   1.000
_cell.length_c   1.000
_cell.angle_alpha   90.00
_cell.angle_beta   90.00
_cell.angle_gamma   90.00
#
_symmetry.space_group_name_H-M   'P 1'
#
loop_
_entity.id
_entity.type
_entity.pdbx_description
1 polymer ?
#
loop_
_entity_poly.entity_id
_entity_poly.type
_entity_poly.pdbx_seq_one_letter_code
_entity_poly.pdbx_strand_id
1 'polypeptide(L)'
;MSTSHTGSSTTALSNSPTLSFRDALSSFDGQEDGSAADSPVSSSSSREPSLDVSADGMDVEFANPSMESVILSEESVPRRTLRKRVITSKGSSLRFKPASVSAMTARHGTTSEDNLKKKAYKQAFLQSAARAQSERETRVREVKKRALAIISTGKTPATSRQRLVMQMVYDEITPYPDEAWVSQLGVIINREYHQVKNWFSNQRQKDARDSRQHTPQPATPASLEASLCKITCDGRDLRLRTAALNSCRAEDWSDTFFDEVVMIYNFRLLAKHSQEEAMATLVESEPDVAIPL
;
A
#
# COMPACT_ATOMS: atom_id res chain seq x y z
N MET A 1 -40.16 -19.83 -60.90
CA MET A 1 -41.23 -19.69 -59.89
C MET A 1 -40.60 -19.95 -58.52
N SER A 2 -40.82 -19.02 -57.58
CA SER A 2 -40.73 -19.06 -56.11
C SER A 2 -39.98 -20.23 -55.44
N THR A 3 -39.09 -20.03 -54.47
CA THR A 3 -39.34 -19.34 -53.19
C THR A 3 -38.06 -18.85 -52.52
N SER A 4 -38.15 -17.66 -51.93
CA SER A 4 -37.21 -17.01 -51.01
C SER A 4 -37.32 -17.60 -49.59
N HIS A 5 -36.18 -17.83 -48.94
CA HIS A 5 -36.09 -18.01 -47.49
C HIS A 5 -35.16 -16.95 -46.88
N THR A 6 -35.77 -16.03 -46.16
CA THR A 6 -35.13 -15.06 -45.26
C THR A 6 -34.86 -15.73 -43.90
N GLY A 7 -33.59 -15.85 -43.52
CA GLY A 7 -33.18 -16.25 -42.17
C GLY A 7 -32.65 -15.03 -41.41
N SER A 8 -33.45 -14.55 -40.45
CA SER A 8 -33.06 -13.53 -39.49
C SER A 8 -32.13 -14.12 -38.43
N SER A 9 -30.91 -13.62 -38.33
CA SER A 9 -30.00 -13.94 -37.22
C SER A 9 -30.16 -12.89 -36.12
N THR A 10 -30.73 -13.33 -35.01
CA THR A 10 -30.89 -12.64 -33.74
C THR A 10 -29.52 -12.26 -33.15
N THR A 11 -29.29 -10.97 -32.94
CA THR A 11 -28.18 -10.45 -32.14
C THR A 11 -28.45 -10.71 -30.67
N ALA A 12 -27.67 -11.59 -30.05
CA ALA A 12 -27.64 -11.77 -28.60
C ALA A 12 -26.97 -10.56 -27.95
N LEU A 13 -27.75 -9.80 -27.18
CA LEU A 13 -27.26 -8.72 -26.33
C LEU A 13 -26.40 -9.31 -25.21
N SER A 14 -25.15 -8.87 -25.18
CA SER A 14 -24.16 -9.09 -24.13
C SER A 14 -24.65 -8.46 -22.83
N ASN A 15 -25.01 -9.29 -21.85
CA ASN A 15 -25.23 -8.86 -20.48
C ASN A 15 -23.89 -8.56 -19.81
N SER A 16 -23.50 -7.29 -19.76
CA SER A 16 -22.42 -6.81 -18.92
C SER A 16 -22.85 -6.89 -17.45
N PRO A 17 -22.06 -7.51 -16.55
CA PRO A 17 -22.36 -7.47 -15.12
C PRO A 17 -22.11 -6.06 -14.59
N THR A 18 -23.20 -5.39 -14.20
CA THR A 18 -23.16 -4.14 -13.45
C THR A 18 -22.59 -4.44 -12.05
N LEU A 19 -21.37 -3.97 -11.79
CA LEU A 19 -20.78 -3.98 -10.44
C LEU A 19 -21.58 -3.01 -9.54
N SER A 20 -22.55 -3.55 -8.82
CA SER A 20 -23.22 -2.86 -7.72
C SER A 20 -22.30 -2.84 -6.51
N PHE A 21 -21.54 -1.77 -6.35
CA PHE A 21 -20.80 -1.41 -5.13
C PHE A 21 -21.67 -0.59 -4.15
N ARG A 22 -22.99 -0.60 -4.33
CA ARG A 22 -23.96 -0.02 -3.39
C ARG A 22 -24.33 -1.11 -2.38
N ASP A 23 -23.90 -0.91 -1.13
CA ASP A 23 -24.64 -1.23 0.12
C ASP A 23 -23.77 -1.36 1.39
N ALA A 24 -22.51 -0.89 1.40
CA ALA A 24 -21.67 -1.00 2.61
C ALA A 24 -21.46 0.28 3.44
N LEU A 25 -22.13 1.40 3.15
CA LEU A 25 -22.05 2.63 3.99
C LEU A 25 -23.39 3.38 4.06
N SER A 26 -24.43 2.70 4.53
CA SER A 26 -25.65 3.36 5.00
C SER A 26 -25.82 3.05 6.49
N SER A 27 -26.17 4.08 7.28
CA SER A 27 -26.37 4.10 8.73
C SER A 27 -25.16 4.52 9.57
N PHE A 28 -24.83 5.81 9.48
CA PHE A 28 -24.45 6.57 10.67
C PHE A 28 -25.48 7.71 10.80
N ASP A 29 -26.67 7.33 11.25
CA ASP A 29 -27.74 8.26 11.59
C ASP A 29 -27.53 8.66 13.06
N GLY A 30 -27.57 9.97 13.29
CA GLY A 30 -27.44 10.54 14.63
C GLY A 30 -28.71 10.26 15.42
N GLN A 31 -28.55 9.67 16.60
CA GLN A 31 -29.57 9.69 17.63
C GLN A 31 -29.02 10.40 18.86
N GLU A 32 -29.41 11.66 18.97
CA GLU A 32 -29.43 12.39 20.23
C GLU A 32 -30.51 11.75 21.11
N ASP A 33 -30.10 11.12 22.21
CA ASP A 33 -31.00 10.88 23.34
C ASP A 33 -30.28 11.31 24.61
N GLY A 34 -30.78 12.40 25.18
CA GLY A 34 -30.34 12.94 26.44
C GLY A 34 -30.69 12.01 27.60
N SER A 35 -29.77 11.93 28.55
CA SER A 35 -30.13 11.69 29.94
C SER A 35 -29.12 12.35 30.86
N ALA A 36 -29.67 13.26 31.67
CA ALA A 36 -29.01 13.91 32.78
C ALA A 36 -28.78 12.91 33.92
N ALA A 37 -27.58 12.86 34.46
CA ALA A 37 -27.34 12.49 35.86
C ALA A 37 -25.93 12.93 36.30
N ASP A 38 -25.93 13.93 37.16
CA ASP A 38 -25.09 14.12 38.35
C ASP A 38 -23.55 14.10 38.28
N SER A 39 -23.02 15.22 38.77
CA SER A 39 -21.64 15.49 39.17
C SER A 39 -21.15 14.54 40.28
N PRO A 40 -19.82 14.40 40.48
CA PRO A 40 -19.19 15.30 41.44
C PRO A 40 -17.79 15.82 41.03
N VAL A 41 -17.65 17.14 41.17
CA VAL A 41 -16.58 17.88 41.86
C VAL A 41 -15.29 17.09 42.17
N SER A 42 -14.15 17.54 41.62
CA SER A 42 -12.98 17.94 42.42
C SER A 42 -11.79 18.43 41.59
N SER A 43 -11.37 19.65 41.94
CA SER A 43 -9.97 20.11 42.09
C SER A 43 -9.17 20.52 40.86
N SER A 44 -9.36 21.80 40.52
CA SER A 44 -8.38 22.69 39.92
C SER A 44 -7.05 22.71 40.70
N SER A 45 -5.93 22.57 40.01
CA SER A 45 -4.60 22.94 40.52
C SER A 45 -3.94 23.87 39.51
N SER A 46 -4.26 25.17 39.65
CA SER A 46 -3.54 26.26 39.02
C SER A 46 -2.11 26.30 39.53
N ARG A 47 -1.14 26.26 38.62
CA ARG A 47 0.26 26.57 38.95
C ARG A 47 0.81 27.51 37.90
N GLU A 48 0.73 28.79 38.22
CA GLU A 48 1.53 29.82 37.58
C GLU A 48 3.00 29.64 37.98
N PRO A 49 3.92 30.01 37.08
CA PRO A 49 5.14 30.66 37.52
C PRO A 49 5.30 32.02 36.84
N SER A 50 5.10 33.07 37.65
CA SER A 50 5.71 34.38 37.46
C SER A 50 7.23 34.26 37.61
N LEU A 51 8.00 34.67 36.62
CA LEU A 51 9.32 35.27 36.87
C LEU A 51 9.65 36.30 35.78
N ASP A 52 9.67 37.53 36.26
CA ASP A 52 10.15 38.77 35.69
C ASP A 52 11.69 38.72 35.60
N VAL A 53 12.28 38.93 34.42
CA VAL A 53 13.68 39.34 34.27
C VAL A 53 13.77 40.30 33.08
N SER A 54 13.89 41.58 33.42
CA SER A 54 14.50 42.62 32.59
C SER A 54 16.02 42.39 32.52
N ALA A 55 16.63 42.53 31.34
CA ALA A 55 17.92 43.22 31.15
C ALA A 55 18.39 43.18 29.69
N ASP A 56 18.63 44.38 29.18
CA ASP A 56 19.69 44.82 28.30
C ASP A 56 19.93 44.18 26.93
N GLY A 57 19.87 45.07 25.93
CA GLY A 57 20.45 44.86 24.63
C GLY A 57 21.97 44.81 24.69
N MET A 58 22.53 43.97 23.83
CA MET A 58 23.85 44.19 23.26
C MET A 58 23.76 43.97 21.77
N ASP A 59 23.88 45.08 21.05
CA ASP A 59 24.36 45.14 19.67
C ASP A 59 25.72 44.44 19.61
N VAL A 60 25.81 43.37 18.83
CA VAL A 60 27.11 42.81 18.45
C VAL A 60 27.10 42.50 16.95
N GLU A 61 27.50 43.53 16.22
CA GLU A 61 28.16 43.43 14.93
C GLU A 61 29.32 42.42 15.03
N PHE A 62 29.25 41.32 14.28
CA PHE A 62 30.46 40.57 13.93
C PHE A 62 30.49 40.22 12.45
N ALA A 63 31.58 40.68 11.86
CA ALA A 63 31.96 40.62 10.48
C ALA A 63 32.02 39.19 9.92
N ASN A 64 31.73 39.11 8.62
CA ASN A 64 32.27 38.10 7.72
C ASN A 64 33.80 37.99 7.89
N PRO A 65 34.32 36.75 7.85
CA PRO A 65 35.53 36.53 7.07
C PRO A 65 35.32 35.40 6.06
N SER A 66 35.36 35.81 4.79
CA SER A 66 35.86 34.98 3.70
C SER A 66 37.34 34.69 3.96
N MET A 67 37.74 33.42 4.05
CA MET A 67 39.08 32.99 3.63
C MET A 67 39.09 31.51 3.21
N GLU A 68 39.64 31.33 2.02
CA GLU A 68 40.22 30.11 1.48
C GLU A 68 41.34 29.58 2.38
N SER A 69 41.46 28.26 2.51
CA SER A 69 42.71 27.46 2.51
C SER A 69 42.37 26.02 2.89
N VAL A 70 42.57 25.04 2.01
CA VAL A 70 43.83 24.31 1.77
C VAL A 70 44.16 23.31 2.90
N ILE A 71 43.89 22.03 2.58
CA ILE A 71 44.64 20.80 2.87
C ILE A 71 44.91 20.43 4.34
N LEU A 72 44.36 19.28 4.78
CA LEU A 72 45.17 18.19 5.37
C LEU A 72 44.38 16.87 5.45
N SER A 73 45.06 15.83 4.96
CA SER A 73 44.68 14.43 4.92
C SER A 73 44.89 13.73 6.27
N GLU A 74 44.42 12.47 6.32
CA GLU A 74 44.60 11.44 7.35
C GLU A 74 43.61 11.58 8.52
N GLU A 75 42.82 10.57 8.89
CA GLU A 75 43.30 9.26 9.29
C GLU A 75 42.21 8.18 9.11
N SER A 76 42.64 7.03 8.59
CA SER A 76 41.84 5.86 8.31
C SER A 76 41.37 5.17 9.59
N VAL A 77 40.06 5.14 9.84
CA VAL A 77 39.48 4.25 10.85
C VAL A 77 39.08 2.93 10.18
N PRO A 78 39.69 1.78 10.53
CA PRO A 78 39.32 0.49 9.97
C PRO A 78 37.95 0.06 10.50
N ARG A 79 36.92 0.14 9.65
CA ARG A 79 35.61 -0.48 9.90
C ARG A 79 35.81 -2.00 10.02
N ARG A 80 35.61 -2.50 11.25
CA ARG A 80 35.51 -3.91 11.61
C ARG A 80 34.65 -4.67 10.59
N THR A 81 35.28 -5.54 9.82
CA THR A 81 34.61 -6.51 8.97
C THR A 81 33.94 -7.56 9.86
N LEU A 82 32.61 -7.60 9.81
CA LEU A 82 31.81 -8.64 10.45
C LEU A 82 32.11 -9.97 9.75
N ARG A 83 32.98 -10.78 10.35
CA ARG A 83 33.31 -12.13 9.88
C ARG A 83 32.04 -12.98 9.91
N LYS A 84 31.51 -13.26 8.72
CA LYS A 84 30.42 -14.20 8.46
C LYS A 84 30.93 -15.61 8.82
N ARG A 85 30.52 -16.14 9.98
CA ARG A 85 30.70 -17.57 10.29
C ARG A 85 29.86 -18.36 9.29
N VAL A 86 30.54 -18.99 8.34
CA VAL A 86 29.96 -20.08 7.53
C VAL A 86 29.87 -21.29 8.44
N ILE A 87 28.67 -21.58 8.93
CA ILE A 87 28.38 -22.84 9.61
C ILE A 87 28.01 -23.82 8.50
N THR A 88 28.97 -24.63 8.06
CA THR A 88 28.71 -25.79 7.21
C THR A 88 28.12 -26.90 8.08
N SER A 89 26.81 -26.84 8.35
CA SER A 89 26.12 -28.00 8.91
C SER A 89 26.06 -29.08 7.82
N LYS A 90 26.99 -30.05 7.89
CA LYS A 90 26.88 -31.34 7.20
C LYS A 90 25.65 -32.06 7.74
N GLY A 91 24.49 -31.76 7.17
CA GLY A 91 23.25 -32.51 7.36
C GLY A 91 23.39 -33.86 6.68
N SER A 92 23.43 -34.90 7.50
CA SER A 92 23.36 -36.30 7.11
C SER A 92 22.11 -36.55 6.25
N SER A 93 22.30 -36.74 4.95
CA SER A 93 21.25 -37.14 4.01
C SER A 93 21.06 -38.65 4.11
N LEU A 94 20.22 -39.07 5.05
CA LEU A 94 19.71 -40.43 5.10
C LEU A 94 18.79 -40.64 3.88
N ARG A 95 19.37 -41.23 2.83
CA ARG A 95 18.65 -41.71 1.65
C ARG A 95 17.80 -42.91 2.05
N PHE A 96 16.53 -42.67 2.34
CA PHE A 96 15.52 -43.73 2.29
C PHE A 96 15.29 -44.09 0.81
N LYS A 97 15.71 -45.30 0.44
CA LYS A 97 15.32 -45.94 -0.82
C LYS A 97 13.89 -46.46 -0.65
N PRO A 98 12.88 -45.94 -1.37
CA PRO A 98 11.58 -46.60 -1.40
C PRO A 98 11.72 -47.97 -2.07
N ALA A 99 11.09 -48.98 -1.47
CA ALA A 99 11.04 -50.33 -1.98
C ALA A 99 10.44 -50.35 -3.39
N SER A 100 11.15 -50.99 -4.31
CA SER A 100 10.75 -51.21 -5.69
C SER A 100 9.58 -52.18 -5.73
N VAL A 101 8.35 -51.66 -5.79
CA VAL A 101 7.16 -52.45 -6.14
C VAL A 101 7.09 -52.51 -7.67
N SER A 102 7.40 -53.68 -8.21
CA SER A 102 7.27 -54.00 -9.63
C SER A 102 5.79 -53.96 -10.05
N ALA A 103 5.34 -52.81 -10.52
CA ALA A 103 4.08 -52.70 -11.24
C ALA A 103 4.34 -52.96 -12.73
N MET A 104 3.76 -54.06 -13.25
CA MET A 104 3.78 -54.38 -14.67
C MET A 104 2.96 -53.33 -15.43
N THR A 105 3.63 -52.35 -16.04
CA THR A 105 2.97 -51.37 -16.91
C THR A 105 2.80 -51.93 -18.31
N ALA A 106 1.56 -51.91 -18.81
CA ALA A 106 1.21 -52.11 -20.20
C ALA A 106 2.06 -51.18 -21.10
N ARG A 107 2.79 -51.79 -22.05
CA ARG A 107 3.60 -51.11 -23.06
C ARG A 107 2.68 -50.47 -24.10
N HIS A 108 2.18 -49.26 -23.83
CA HIS A 108 1.67 -48.40 -24.90
C HIS A 108 2.84 -47.57 -25.42
N GLY A 109 3.34 -47.93 -26.60
CA GLY A 109 4.40 -47.22 -27.30
C GLY A 109 3.95 -45.82 -27.67
N THR A 110 4.27 -44.84 -26.84
CA THR A 110 4.24 -43.44 -27.26
C THR A 110 5.34 -43.25 -28.29
N THR A 111 4.94 -42.90 -29.50
CA THR A 111 5.84 -42.71 -30.64
C THR A 111 6.83 -41.58 -30.30
N SER A 112 8.07 -41.74 -30.76
CA SER A 112 9.18 -40.79 -30.48
C SER A 112 8.82 -39.32 -30.82
N GLU A 113 7.93 -39.12 -31.80
CA GLU A 113 7.46 -37.79 -32.23
C GLU A 113 6.63 -37.05 -31.17
N ASP A 114 5.84 -37.75 -30.35
CA ASP A 114 5.01 -37.12 -29.31
C ASP A 114 5.86 -36.52 -28.18
N ASN A 115 7.05 -37.09 -27.94
CA ASN A 115 7.99 -36.56 -26.95
C ASN A 115 8.69 -35.28 -27.42
N LEU A 116 8.93 -35.13 -28.73
CA LEU A 116 9.51 -33.90 -29.30
C LEU A 116 8.52 -32.73 -29.22
N LYS A 117 7.24 -32.97 -29.56
CA LYS A 117 6.19 -31.94 -29.49
C LYS A 117 5.96 -31.44 -28.06
N LYS A 118 5.94 -32.35 -27.07
CA LYS A 118 5.80 -31.99 -25.63
C LYS A 118 6.96 -31.12 -25.13
N LYS A 119 8.19 -31.39 -25.56
CA LYS A 119 9.36 -30.58 -25.19
C LYS A 119 9.31 -29.18 -25.80
N ALA A 120 8.95 -29.07 -27.08
CA ALA A 120 8.81 -27.78 -27.75
C ALA A 120 7.72 -26.91 -27.10
N TYR A 121 6.56 -27.49 -26.77
CA TYR A 121 5.48 -26.77 -26.08
C TYR A 121 5.92 -26.25 -24.71
N LYS A 122 6.56 -27.10 -23.89
CA LYS A 122 7.07 -26.68 -22.58
C LYS A 122 8.09 -25.56 -22.69
N GLN A 123 8.98 -25.62 -23.69
CA GLN A 123 9.97 -24.56 -23.93
C GLN A 123 9.32 -23.25 -24.36
N ALA A 124 8.34 -23.31 -25.26
CA ALA A 124 7.59 -22.12 -25.70
C ALA A 124 6.81 -21.46 -24.54
N PHE A 125 6.18 -22.27 -23.68
CA PHE A 125 5.49 -21.79 -22.49
C PHE A 125 6.44 -21.06 -21.52
N LEU A 126 7.59 -21.66 -21.22
CA LEU A 126 8.60 -21.02 -20.35
C LEU A 126 9.15 -19.72 -20.94
N GLN A 127 9.37 -19.68 -22.27
CA GLN A 127 9.83 -18.47 -22.93
C GLN A 127 8.77 -17.36 -22.92
N SER A 128 7.50 -17.70 -23.10
CA SER A 128 6.39 -16.75 -23.01
C SER A 128 6.25 -16.17 -21.60
N ALA A 129 6.31 -17.02 -20.56
CA ALA A 129 6.27 -16.58 -19.17
C ALA A 129 7.44 -15.64 -18.83
N ALA A 130 8.67 -15.96 -19.28
CA ALA A 130 9.84 -15.11 -19.06
C ALA A 130 9.71 -13.73 -19.74
N ARG A 131 9.12 -13.68 -20.95
CA ARG A 131 8.84 -12.41 -21.65
C ARG A 131 7.83 -11.56 -20.88
N ALA A 132 6.72 -12.16 -20.44
CA ALA A 132 5.69 -11.46 -19.66
C ALA A 132 6.27 -10.89 -18.36
N GLN A 133 7.14 -11.64 -17.67
CA GLN A 133 7.82 -11.16 -16.47
C GLN A 133 8.76 -9.98 -16.77
N SER A 134 9.57 -10.08 -17.83
CA SER A 134 10.50 -9.00 -18.23
C SER A 134 9.76 -7.71 -18.61
N GLU A 135 8.65 -7.83 -19.34
CA GLU A 135 7.80 -6.69 -19.70
C GLU A 135 7.22 -6.02 -18.44
N ARG A 136 6.70 -6.82 -17.51
CA ARG A 136 6.23 -6.32 -16.22
C ARG A 136 7.32 -5.60 -15.43
N GLU A 137 8.50 -6.20 -15.29
CA GLU A 137 9.63 -5.58 -14.59
C GLU A 137 10.02 -4.24 -15.21
N THR A 138 9.91 -4.11 -16.52
CA THR A 138 10.14 -2.85 -17.24
C THR A 138 9.08 -1.81 -16.89
N ARG A 139 7.79 -2.17 -16.89
CA ARG A 139 6.70 -1.29 -16.44
C ARG A 139 6.89 -0.84 -15.00
N VAL A 140 7.21 -1.76 -14.08
CA VAL A 140 7.46 -1.44 -12.67
C VAL A 140 8.64 -0.47 -12.52
N ARG A 141 9.73 -0.68 -13.27
CA ARG A 141 10.90 0.21 -13.28
C ARG A 141 10.55 1.61 -13.76
N GLU A 142 9.71 1.73 -14.79
CA GLU A 142 9.25 3.01 -15.32
C GLU A 142 8.33 3.75 -14.33
N VAL A 143 7.38 3.05 -13.72
CA VAL A 143 6.50 3.62 -12.69
C VAL A 143 7.33 4.09 -11.49
N LYS A 144 8.29 3.28 -11.02
CA LYS A 144 9.22 3.66 -9.97
C LYS A 144 10.05 4.89 -10.34
N LYS A 145 10.57 4.94 -11.57
CA LYS A 145 11.31 6.11 -12.07
C LYS A 145 10.45 7.37 -12.02
N ARG A 146 9.17 7.29 -12.42
CA ARG A 146 8.23 8.41 -12.30
C ARG A 146 7.99 8.80 -10.84
N ALA A 147 7.77 7.84 -9.95
CA ALA A 147 7.57 8.10 -8.52
C ALA A 147 8.79 8.73 -7.83
N LEU A 148 10.00 8.38 -8.27
CA LEU A 148 11.25 8.99 -7.79
C LEU A 148 11.51 10.38 -8.35
N ALA A 149 10.95 10.71 -9.52
CA ALA A 149 11.09 12.01 -10.15
C ALA A 149 10.18 13.09 -9.53
N ILE A 150 9.23 12.70 -8.68
CA ILE A 150 8.35 13.63 -7.96
C ILE A 150 9.22 14.47 -7.01
N ILE A 151 9.14 15.79 -7.15
CA ILE A 151 9.92 16.72 -6.33
C ILE A 151 9.45 16.58 -4.89
N SER A 152 10.33 16.02 -4.08
CA SER A 152 10.16 15.92 -2.65
C SER A 152 10.64 17.21 -2.02
N THR A 153 9.71 18.05 -1.57
CA THR A 153 10.03 19.20 -0.73
C THR A 153 10.45 18.71 0.66
N GLY A 154 11.58 18.02 0.79
CA GLY A 154 12.18 17.63 2.09
C GLY A 154 11.19 17.08 3.13
N LYS A 155 11.39 17.45 4.41
CA LYS A 155 10.64 16.98 5.60
C LYS A 155 9.15 17.37 5.62
N THR A 156 8.56 17.78 4.51
CA THR A 156 7.15 18.16 4.47
C THR A 156 6.29 16.97 4.86
N PRO A 157 5.35 17.09 5.81
CA PRO A 157 4.44 16.00 6.14
C PRO A 157 3.56 15.60 4.94
N ALA A 158 2.99 14.40 4.97
CA ALA A 158 1.98 14.00 4.00
C ALA A 158 0.69 14.81 4.25
N THR A 159 0.06 15.29 3.17
CA THR A 159 -1.23 16.00 3.28
C THR A 159 -2.30 15.08 3.87
N SER A 160 -3.37 15.63 4.43
CA SER A 160 -4.47 14.82 4.99
C SER A 160 -5.04 13.85 3.95
N ARG A 161 -5.26 14.30 2.70
CA ARG A 161 -5.67 13.42 1.59
C ARG A 161 -4.67 12.30 1.33
N GLN A 162 -3.38 12.60 1.19
CA GLN A 162 -2.34 11.59 0.95
C GLN A 162 -2.34 10.53 2.06
N ARG A 163 -2.46 10.97 3.33
CA ARG A 163 -2.55 10.07 4.48
C ARG A 163 -3.79 9.18 4.41
N LEU A 164 -4.96 9.71 4.06
CA LEU A 164 -6.18 8.91 3.94
C LEU A 164 -6.07 7.81 2.87
N VAL A 165 -5.42 8.09 1.74
CA VAL A 165 -5.18 7.06 0.70
C VAL A 165 -4.22 5.98 1.20
N MET A 166 -3.10 6.37 1.80
CA MET A 166 -2.15 5.39 2.35
C MET A 166 -2.76 4.57 3.50
N GLN A 167 -3.59 5.20 4.33
CA GLN A 167 -4.33 4.56 5.41
C GLN A 167 -5.34 3.54 4.86
N MET A 168 -6.14 3.90 3.85
CA MET A 168 -7.05 2.95 3.20
C MET A 168 -6.31 1.71 2.68
N VAL A 169 -5.17 1.89 1.99
CA VAL A 169 -4.37 0.75 1.53
C VAL A 169 -3.86 -0.07 2.72
N TYR A 170 -3.40 0.58 3.79
CA TYR A 170 -2.87 -0.08 4.97
C TYR A 170 -3.92 -0.91 5.72
N ASP A 171 -5.12 -0.36 5.89
CA ASP A 171 -6.21 -0.94 6.69
C ASP A 171 -7.04 -1.95 5.92
N GLU A 172 -7.23 -1.75 4.61
CA GLU A 172 -8.16 -2.57 3.81
C GLU A 172 -7.44 -3.56 2.91
N ILE A 173 -6.28 -3.17 2.35
CA ILE A 173 -5.62 -3.95 1.29
C ILE A 173 -4.40 -4.70 1.82
N THR A 174 -3.34 -3.99 2.21
CA THR A 174 -2.11 -4.58 2.70
C THR A 174 -1.25 -3.61 3.53
N PRO A 175 -0.73 -4.04 4.68
CA PRO A 175 0.30 -3.30 5.40
C PRO A 175 1.71 -3.50 4.80
N TYR A 176 1.87 -4.38 3.81
CA TYR A 176 3.13 -4.73 3.15
C TYR A 176 3.07 -4.55 1.63
N PRO A 177 2.75 -3.34 1.13
CA PRO A 177 2.83 -3.09 -0.30
C PRO A 177 4.28 -3.27 -0.76
N ASP A 178 4.44 -3.89 -1.92
CA ASP A 178 5.75 -4.15 -2.49
C ASP A 178 6.26 -2.94 -3.31
N GLU A 179 7.37 -3.11 -4.02
CA GLU A 179 7.92 -2.05 -4.86
C GLU A 179 6.97 -1.54 -5.96
N ALA A 180 6.25 -2.43 -6.64
CA ALA A 180 5.32 -2.04 -7.71
C ALA A 180 4.19 -1.17 -7.15
N TRP A 181 3.51 -1.65 -6.11
CA TRP A 181 2.37 -0.96 -5.50
C TRP A 181 2.78 0.33 -4.79
N VAL A 182 3.94 0.37 -4.12
CA VAL A 182 4.48 1.61 -3.54
C VAL A 182 4.77 2.65 -4.63
N SER A 183 5.29 2.23 -5.78
CA SER A 183 5.57 3.13 -6.89
C SER A 183 4.28 3.70 -7.51
N GLN A 184 3.26 2.86 -7.71
CA GLN A 184 1.94 3.29 -8.17
C GLN A 184 1.31 4.29 -7.19
N LEU A 185 1.31 3.96 -5.89
CA LEU A 185 0.83 4.87 -4.85
C LEU A 185 1.50 6.24 -4.92
N GLY A 186 2.83 6.26 -5.04
CA GLY A 186 3.59 7.51 -5.16
C GLY A 186 3.14 8.35 -6.35
N VAL A 187 2.92 7.74 -7.51
CA VAL A 187 2.40 8.44 -8.69
C VAL A 187 0.98 8.96 -8.45
N ILE A 188 0.06 8.13 -7.93
CA ILE A 188 -1.36 8.48 -7.77
C ILE A 188 -1.58 9.64 -6.79
N ILE A 189 -0.84 9.64 -5.68
CA ILE A 189 -1.00 10.66 -4.63
C ILE A 189 0.01 11.82 -4.76
N ASN A 190 0.78 11.83 -5.86
CA ASN A 190 1.86 12.76 -6.14
C ASN A 190 2.83 12.90 -4.96
N ARG A 191 3.42 11.77 -4.54
CA ARG A 191 4.35 11.69 -3.42
C ARG A 191 5.55 10.82 -3.78
N GLU A 192 6.73 11.24 -3.33
CA GLU A 192 7.97 10.54 -3.62
C GLU A 192 7.94 9.09 -3.08
N TYR A 193 8.44 8.15 -3.89
CA TYR A 193 8.53 6.72 -3.56
C TYR A 193 9.05 6.43 -2.14
N HIS A 194 10.17 7.07 -1.75
CA HIS A 194 10.80 6.81 -0.45
C HIS A 194 9.92 7.25 0.73
N GLN A 195 9.16 8.34 0.55
CA GLN A 195 8.29 8.86 1.60
C GLN A 195 7.08 7.95 1.81
N VAL A 196 6.49 7.43 0.72
CA VAL A 196 5.43 6.42 0.80
C VAL A 196 5.95 5.16 1.50
N LYS A 197 7.09 4.62 1.06
CA LYS A 197 7.71 3.44 1.67
C LYS A 197 7.98 3.63 3.17
N ASN A 198 8.50 4.79 3.57
CA ASN A 198 8.78 5.12 4.95
C ASN A 198 7.49 5.26 5.78
N TRP A 199 6.43 5.81 5.19
CA TRP A 199 5.13 5.92 5.86
C TRP A 199 4.60 4.54 6.27
N PHE A 200 4.57 3.56 5.35
CA PHE A 200 4.14 2.19 5.67
C PHE A 200 5.04 1.53 6.73
N SER A 201 6.35 1.78 6.68
CA SER A 201 7.28 1.28 7.69
C SER A 201 6.99 1.86 9.07
N ASN A 202 6.77 3.18 9.15
CA ASN A 202 6.48 3.87 10.40
C ASN A 202 5.13 3.44 10.97
N GLN A 203 4.12 3.22 10.11
CA GLN A 203 2.80 2.77 10.53
C GLN A 203 2.87 1.38 11.18
N ARG A 204 3.58 0.41 10.57
CA ARG A 204 3.78 -0.90 11.20
C ARG A 204 4.51 -0.83 12.54
N GLN A 205 5.47 0.09 12.68
CA GLN A 205 6.18 0.31 13.94
C GLN A 205 5.27 0.94 15.00
N LYS A 206 4.39 1.86 14.60
CA LYS A 206 3.38 2.46 15.47
C LYS A 206 2.44 1.38 16.00
N ASP A 207 1.83 0.58 15.11
CA ASP A 207 0.91 -0.50 15.51
C ASP A 207 1.59 -1.50 16.45
N ALA A 208 2.86 -1.84 16.19
CA ALA A 208 3.64 -2.73 17.06
C ALA A 208 3.95 -2.13 18.44
N ARG A 209 4.00 -0.81 18.57
CA ARG A 209 4.14 -0.10 19.86
C ARG A 209 2.80 -0.03 20.58
N ASP A 210 1.74 0.36 19.88
CA ASP A 210 0.39 0.51 20.44
C ASP A 210 -0.13 -0.83 20.97
N SER A 211 0.13 -1.93 20.26
CA SER A 211 -0.20 -3.29 20.69
C SER A 211 0.46 -3.70 22.01
N ARG A 212 1.65 -3.15 22.33
CA ARG A 212 2.38 -3.43 23.58
C ARG A 212 1.87 -2.58 24.74
N GLN A 213 1.33 -1.40 24.47
CA GLN A 213 0.87 -0.47 25.50
C GLN A 213 -0.55 -0.80 25.97
N HIS A 214 -1.43 -1.21 25.06
CA HIS A 214 -2.85 -1.44 25.38
C HIS A 214 -3.16 -2.85 25.89
N THR A 215 -2.25 -3.82 25.76
CA THR A 215 -2.46 -5.19 26.24
C THR A 215 -1.28 -5.58 27.15
N PRO A 216 -1.45 -5.71 28.47
CA PRO A 216 -0.38 -6.15 29.38
C PRO A 216 -0.08 -7.66 29.27
N GLN A 217 -0.82 -8.41 28.44
CA GLN A 217 -0.47 -9.78 28.06
C GLN A 217 0.55 -9.78 26.91
N PRO A 218 1.39 -10.83 26.76
CA PRO A 218 2.43 -10.87 25.74
C PRO A 218 1.80 -10.66 24.36
N ALA A 219 2.04 -9.48 23.79
CA ALA A 219 1.51 -9.05 22.51
C ALA A 219 1.80 -10.13 21.47
N THR A 220 0.78 -10.91 21.10
CA THR A 220 0.95 -11.88 20.05
C THR A 220 1.10 -11.10 18.75
N PRO A 221 2.25 -11.15 18.04
CA PRO A 221 2.37 -10.62 16.68
C PRO A 221 1.38 -11.26 15.70
N ALA A 222 0.66 -12.29 16.16
CA ALA A 222 -0.44 -12.95 15.53
C ALA A 222 -1.55 -12.01 15.06
N SER A 223 -1.86 -10.87 15.70
CA SER A 223 -3.08 -10.13 15.30
C SER A 223 -3.00 -9.55 13.88
N LEU A 224 -1.90 -8.87 13.52
CA LEU A 224 -1.76 -8.32 12.16
C LEU A 224 -1.51 -9.44 11.15
N GLU A 225 -0.55 -10.33 11.42
CA GLU A 225 -0.20 -11.42 10.49
C GLU A 225 -1.32 -12.45 10.32
N ALA A 226 -2.16 -12.71 11.32
CA ALA A 226 -3.30 -13.62 11.19
C ALA A 226 -4.41 -13.04 10.30
N SER A 227 -4.48 -11.72 10.15
CA SER A 227 -5.41 -11.08 9.22
C SER A 227 -4.92 -11.08 7.77
N LEU A 228 -3.72 -11.61 7.50
CA LEU A 228 -3.10 -11.60 6.19
C LEU A 228 -3.14 -12.97 5.51
N CYS A 229 -3.56 -12.97 4.26
CA CYS A 229 -3.57 -14.12 3.37
C CYS A 229 -2.52 -13.93 2.27
N LYS A 230 -1.73 -14.98 2.04
CA LYS A 230 -0.75 -14.99 0.95
C LYS A 230 -1.46 -15.29 -0.36
N ILE A 231 -1.26 -14.44 -1.36
CA ILE A 231 -1.77 -14.64 -2.72
C ILE A 231 -0.62 -14.57 -3.73
N THR A 232 -0.83 -15.16 -4.91
CA THR A 232 0.07 -14.99 -6.06
C THR A 232 -0.58 -14.03 -7.05
N CYS A 233 0.05 -12.87 -7.24
CA CYS A 233 -0.39 -11.80 -8.13
C CYS A 233 0.72 -11.59 -9.16
N ASP A 234 0.47 -11.66 -10.47
CA ASP A 234 1.47 -11.40 -11.51
C ASP A 234 2.83 -12.12 -11.33
N GLY A 235 2.80 -13.38 -10.86
CA GLY A 235 3.99 -14.22 -10.69
C GLY A 235 4.80 -13.97 -9.41
N ARG A 236 4.22 -13.29 -8.43
CA ARG A 236 4.89 -12.89 -7.18
C ARG A 236 3.93 -12.99 -6.01
N ASP A 237 4.51 -13.20 -4.84
CA ASP A 237 3.77 -13.43 -3.62
C ASP A 237 3.48 -12.12 -2.90
N LEU A 238 2.19 -11.84 -2.68
CA LEU A 238 1.70 -10.71 -1.92
C LEU A 238 0.98 -11.19 -0.65
N ARG A 239 0.90 -10.31 0.35
CA ARG A 239 0.10 -10.53 1.56
C ARG A 239 -1.02 -9.50 1.59
N LEU A 240 -2.25 -9.94 1.41
CA LEU A 240 -3.43 -9.08 1.47
C LEU A 240 -4.22 -9.35 2.74
N ARG A 241 -4.98 -8.38 3.19
CA ARG A 241 -5.94 -8.57 4.27
C ARG A 241 -7.10 -9.44 3.82
N THR A 242 -7.66 -10.20 4.76
CA THR A 242 -8.86 -11.00 4.50
C THR A 242 -10.03 -10.13 4.04
N ALA A 243 -10.16 -8.90 4.53
CA ALA A 243 -11.20 -7.95 4.10
C ALA A 243 -11.16 -7.63 2.59
N ALA A 244 -9.96 -7.39 2.04
CA ALA A 244 -9.77 -7.23 0.60
C ALA A 244 -10.17 -8.47 -0.20
N LEU A 245 -9.91 -9.67 0.35
CA LEU A 245 -10.29 -10.94 -0.29
C LEU A 245 -11.78 -11.26 -0.21
N ASN A 246 -12.48 -10.72 0.80
CA ASN A 246 -13.93 -10.82 0.90
C ASN A 246 -14.63 -10.00 -0.18
N SER A 247 -14.00 -8.90 -0.62
CA SER A 247 -14.55 -8.00 -1.63
C SER A 247 -14.17 -8.39 -3.06
N CYS A 248 -12.98 -9.00 -3.25
CA CYS A 248 -12.43 -9.34 -4.55
C CYS A 248 -11.61 -10.62 -4.47
N ARG A 249 -11.75 -11.53 -5.45
CA ARG A 249 -11.07 -12.83 -5.42
C ARG A 249 -9.57 -12.66 -5.57
N ALA A 250 -8.81 -13.60 -5.00
CA ALA A 250 -7.35 -13.59 -5.06
C ALA A 250 -6.80 -13.55 -6.49
N GLU A 251 -7.50 -14.18 -7.45
CA GLU A 251 -7.10 -14.24 -8.86
C GLU A 251 -7.29 -12.93 -9.63
N ASP A 252 -8.17 -12.05 -9.14
CA ASP A 252 -8.51 -10.79 -9.81
C ASP A 252 -7.51 -9.68 -9.42
N TRP A 253 -6.75 -9.88 -8.33
CA TRP A 253 -5.70 -8.95 -7.92
C TRP A 253 -4.55 -8.96 -8.92
N SER A 254 -4.30 -7.79 -9.49
CA SER A 254 -3.19 -7.50 -10.41
C SER A 254 -2.64 -6.09 -10.10
N ASP A 255 -1.46 -5.76 -10.63
CA ASP A 255 -0.93 -4.39 -10.52
C ASP A 255 -1.91 -3.35 -11.13
N THR A 256 -2.59 -3.68 -12.23
CA THR A 256 -3.57 -2.78 -12.87
C THR A 256 -4.81 -2.59 -12.00
N PHE A 257 -5.36 -3.69 -11.47
CA PHE A 257 -6.54 -3.62 -10.61
C PHE A 257 -6.27 -2.82 -9.33
N PHE A 258 -5.09 -3.02 -8.71
CA PHE A 258 -4.67 -2.22 -7.57
C PHE A 258 -4.60 -0.71 -7.90
N ASP A 259 -4.03 -0.36 -9.05
CA ASP A 259 -3.94 1.02 -9.54
C ASP A 259 -5.34 1.66 -9.66
N GLU A 260 -6.29 0.95 -10.27
CA GLU A 260 -7.67 1.40 -10.45
C GLU A 260 -8.39 1.64 -9.12
N VAL A 261 -8.31 0.69 -8.19
CA VAL A 261 -8.93 0.80 -6.85
C VAL A 261 -8.43 2.05 -6.13
N VAL A 262 -7.11 2.25 -6.12
CA VAL A 262 -6.48 3.39 -5.44
C VAL A 262 -6.82 4.71 -6.16
N MET A 263 -6.80 4.73 -7.50
CA MET A 263 -7.18 5.92 -8.28
C MET A 263 -8.62 6.34 -8.02
N ILE A 264 -9.57 5.40 -8.03
CA ILE A 264 -11.00 5.67 -7.77
C ILE A 264 -11.17 6.24 -6.37
N TYR A 265 -10.56 5.63 -5.36
CA TYR A 265 -10.63 6.13 -3.98
C TYR A 265 -10.04 7.55 -3.86
N ASN A 266 -8.88 7.76 -4.45
CA ASN A 266 -8.19 9.05 -4.45
C ASN A 266 -8.99 10.16 -5.16
N PHE A 267 -9.69 9.81 -6.25
CA PHE A 267 -10.61 10.71 -6.95
C PHE A 267 -11.83 11.06 -6.11
N ARG A 268 -12.44 10.09 -5.42
CA ARG A 268 -13.57 10.34 -4.51
C ARG A 268 -13.20 11.32 -3.40
N LEU A 269 -11.99 11.23 -2.85
CA LEU A 269 -11.50 12.19 -1.86
C LEU A 269 -11.37 13.61 -2.42
N LEU A 270 -10.90 13.76 -3.66
CA LEU A 270 -10.84 15.07 -4.32
C LEU A 270 -12.24 15.65 -4.56
N ALA A 271 -13.16 14.82 -5.05
CA ALA A 271 -14.53 15.24 -5.30
C ALA A 271 -15.22 15.70 -4.01
N LYS A 272 -15.04 14.96 -2.90
CA LYS A 272 -15.58 15.33 -1.59
C LYS A 272 -15.06 16.70 -1.12
N HIS A 273 -13.75 16.93 -1.22
CA HIS A 273 -13.15 18.22 -0.85
C HIS A 273 -13.70 19.37 -1.70
N SER A 274 -13.83 19.17 -3.01
CA SER A 274 -14.39 20.18 -3.91
C SER A 274 -15.86 20.51 -3.59
N GLN A 275 -16.65 19.52 -3.17
CA GLN A 275 -18.03 19.75 -2.74
C GLN A 275 -18.09 20.50 -1.41
N GLU A 276 -17.24 20.16 -0.45
CA GLU A 276 -17.14 20.85 0.84
C GLU A 276 -16.75 22.33 0.66
N GLU A 277 -15.81 22.61 -0.25
CA GLU A 277 -15.41 23.97 -0.60
C GLU A 277 -16.56 24.77 -1.25
N ALA A 278 -17.28 24.16 -2.19
CA ALA A 278 -18.44 24.80 -2.80
C ALA A 278 -19.56 25.10 -1.79
N MET A 279 -19.83 24.18 -0.85
CA MET A 279 -20.83 24.39 0.21
C MET A 279 -20.41 25.49 1.19
N ALA A 280 -19.12 25.56 1.55
CA ALA A 280 -18.60 26.61 2.42
C ALA A 280 -18.80 28.01 1.81
N THR A 281 -18.60 28.17 0.50
CA THR A 281 -18.80 29.46 -0.18
C THR A 281 -20.26 29.92 -0.23
N LEU A 282 -21.23 29.01 -0.16
CA LEU A 282 -22.65 29.36 -0.14
C LEU A 282 -23.08 29.90 1.23
N VAL A 283 -22.55 29.32 2.31
CA VAL A 283 -22.88 29.72 3.69
C VAL A 283 -22.36 31.12 4.02
N GLU A 284 -21.20 31.52 3.48
CA GLU A 284 -20.67 32.89 3.67
C GLU A 284 -21.42 33.96 2.86
N SER A 285 -22.31 33.56 1.94
CA SER A 285 -23.02 34.47 1.04
C SER A 285 -24.44 34.84 1.47
N GLU A 286 -24.90 34.45 2.67
CA GLU A 286 -26.10 35.03 3.26
C GLU A 286 -25.74 36.39 3.90
N PRO A 287 -26.06 37.53 3.25
CA PRO A 287 -25.93 38.81 3.90
C PRO A 287 -26.91 38.84 5.08
N ASP A 288 -26.40 39.20 6.25
CA ASP A 288 -27.18 39.54 7.44
C ASP A 288 -28.11 40.69 7.07
N VAL A 289 -29.33 40.36 6.63
CA VAL A 289 -30.37 41.34 6.34
C VAL A 289 -30.83 41.86 7.69
N ALA A 290 -30.11 42.87 8.18
CA ALA A 290 -30.49 43.67 9.31
C ALA A 290 -31.90 44.21 9.04
N ILE A 291 -32.89 43.61 9.68
CA ILE A 291 -34.27 44.09 9.66
C ILE A 291 -34.25 45.44 10.38
N PRO A 292 -34.53 46.56 9.69
CA PRO A 292 -34.62 47.85 10.36
C PRO A 292 -35.87 47.84 11.25
N LEU A 293 -35.65 48.13 12.54
CA LEU A 293 -36.69 48.36 13.56
C LEU A 293 -37.44 49.67 13.33
#